data_AF-A0A5H2YDP5-F1
#
_entry.id   AF-A0A5H2YDP5-F1
#
_cell.length_a   1.000
_cell.length_b   1.000
_cell.length_c   1.000
_cell.angle_alpha   90.00
_cell.angle_beta   90.00
_cell.angle_gamma   90.00
#
_symmetry.space_group_name_H-M   'P 1'
#
loop_
_entity.id
_entity.type
_entity.pdbx_description
1 polymer ?
#
loop_
_entity_poly.entity_id
_entity_poly.type
_entity_poly.pdbx_seq_one_letter_code
_entity_poly.pdbx_strand_id
1 'polypeptide(L)'
;MLKLRSGLPSAYAIEKALEPHLVRITADGVNRPRKWDSYEHGTRVPKRSYDLSDAVDLAERHYPGTASWFDNPLWEILKGTKPDRWELQRLLQTLSPAVIDVLITTEGSIKGQAELVQLTHEHFDCLVALGNFDALAAVAILTKLSEETASHELRDMALDCYARLQPILADAPETCAHYPELFTYVDKVCQYWVMVSPGKRMNVHVFWHGQEWASDRISYFGPKLALLYRAHEWGNGWEEWGNST
;
A
#
# COMPACT_ATOMS: atom_id res chain seq x y z
N MET A 1 -11.08 -1.97 -0.97
CA MET A 1 -11.24 -2.30 -2.41
C MET A 1 -12.58 -2.95 -2.79
N LEU A 2 -12.92 -4.14 -2.28
CA LEU A 2 -14.12 -4.87 -2.73
C LEU A 2 -15.44 -4.10 -2.53
N LYS A 3 -15.65 -3.45 -1.38
CA LYS A 3 -16.83 -2.59 -1.17
C LYS A 3 -16.95 -1.48 -2.21
N LEU A 4 -15.82 -0.81 -2.50
CA LEU A 4 -15.76 0.26 -3.49
C LEU A 4 -16.12 -0.25 -4.88
N ARG A 5 -15.51 -1.36 -5.32
CA ARG A 5 -15.73 -1.95 -6.66
C ARG A 5 -17.13 -2.55 -6.84
N SER A 6 -17.68 -3.16 -5.79
CA SER A 6 -19.01 -3.78 -5.84
C SER A 6 -20.16 -2.78 -5.65
N GLY A 7 -19.89 -1.61 -5.07
CA GLY A 7 -20.94 -0.66 -4.66
C GLY A 7 -21.85 -1.19 -3.55
N LEU A 8 -21.52 -2.34 -2.95
CA LEU A 8 -22.35 -2.96 -1.93
C LEU A 8 -22.09 -2.34 -0.55
N PRO A 9 -23.15 -2.02 0.21
CA PRO A 9 -23.03 -1.18 1.41
C PRO A 9 -22.48 -1.92 2.63
N SER A 10 -22.47 -3.26 2.63
CA SER A 10 -22.10 -4.06 3.80
C SER A 10 -21.48 -5.41 3.45
N ALA A 11 -20.71 -5.96 4.38
CA ALA A 11 -20.22 -7.34 4.31
C ALA A 11 -21.34 -8.37 4.08
N TYR A 12 -22.52 -8.15 4.67
CA TYR A 12 -23.69 -9.01 4.44
C TYR A 12 -24.15 -8.97 2.97
N ALA A 13 -24.23 -7.78 2.38
CA ALA A 13 -24.61 -7.63 0.98
C ALA A 13 -23.58 -8.30 0.05
N ILE A 14 -22.28 -8.18 0.38
CA ILE A 14 -21.19 -8.86 -0.32
C ILE A 14 -21.33 -10.39 -0.19
N GLU A 15 -21.52 -10.92 1.01
CA GLU A 15 -21.68 -12.36 1.25
C GLU A 15 -22.89 -12.92 0.48
N LYS A 16 -24.00 -12.18 0.45
CA LYS A 16 -25.18 -12.57 -0.32
C LYS A 16 -24.94 -12.54 -1.84
N ALA A 17 -24.12 -11.62 -2.33
CA ALA A 17 -23.81 -11.51 -3.75
C ALA A 17 -22.82 -12.59 -4.23
N LEU A 18 -21.83 -12.93 -3.41
CA LEU A 18 -20.76 -13.87 -3.75
C LEU A 18 -21.11 -15.32 -3.40
N GLU A 19 -21.77 -15.55 -2.27
CA GLU A 19 -22.05 -16.88 -1.73
C GLU A 19 -23.54 -17.01 -1.29
N PRO A 20 -24.52 -16.72 -2.18
CA PRO A 20 -25.95 -16.70 -1.81
C PRO A 20 -26.45 -18.02 -1.23
N HIS A 21 -25.87 -19.14 -1.68
CA HIS A 21 -26.23 -20.50 -1.25
C HIS A 21 -25.87 -20.78 0.22
N LEU A 22 -25.00 -19.98 0.84
CA LEU A 22 -24.64 -20.08 2.26
C LEU A 22 -25.53 -19.23 3.17
N VAL A 23 -26.34 -18.33 2.60
CA VAL A 23 -27.26 -17.47 3.36
C VAL A 23 -28.63 -18.13 3.43
N ARG A 24 -29.09 -18.45 4.65
CA ARG A 24 -30.39 -19.10 4.89
C ARG A 24 -31.28 -18.21 5.74
N ILE A 25 -32.53 -18.05 5.33
CA ILE A 25 -33.55 -17.36 6.12
C ILE A 25 -34.30 -18.44 6.91
N THR A 26 -34.27 -18.33 8.23
CA THR A 26 -34.97 -19.23 9.16
C THR A 26 -35.97 -18.43 9.99
N ALA A 27 -36.83 -19.11 10.75
CA ALA A 27 -37.79 -18.46 11.65
C ALA A 27 -37.11 -17.55 12.68
N ASP A 28 -35.90 -17.91 13.11
CA ASP A 28 -35.08 -17.18 14.09
C ASP A 28 -34.20 -16.07 13.48
N GLY A 29 -34.33 -15.81 12.17
CA GLY A 29 -33.60 -14.75 11.46
C GLY A 29 -32.71 -15.23 10.33
N VAL A 30 -31.61 -14.51 10.06
CA VAL A 30 -30.68 -14.82 8.96
C VAL A 30 -29.49 -15.61 9.50
N ASN A 31 -29.36 -16.86 9.07
CA ASN A 31 -28.20 -17.71 9.35
C ASN A 31 -27.21 -17.63 8.17
N ARG A 32 -25.95 -17.24 8.45
CA ARG A 32 -24.89 -17.08 7.46
C ARG A 32 -23.49 -17.22 8.09
N PRO A 33 -22.44 -17.53 7.30
CA PRO A 33 -21.09 -17.78 7.80
C PRO A 33 -20.40 -16.55 8.43
N ARG A 34 -20.78 -15.33 8.04
CA ARG A 34 -20.13 -14.07 8.47
C ARG A 34 -18.66 -13.97 8.10
N LYS A 35 -18.24 -14.70 7.06
CA LYS A 35 -16.86 -14.73 6.55
C LYS A 35 -16.41 -13.33 6.14
N TRP A 36 -17.28 -12.61 5.44
CA TRP A 36 -17.02 -11.27 4.93
C TRP A 36 -17.04 -10.20 6.02
N ASP A 37 -17.80 -10.40 7.10
CA ASP A 37 -17.75 -9.51 8.27
C ASP A 37 -16.37 -9.59 8.92
N SER A 38 -15.79 -10.79 9.05
CA SER A 38 -14.44 -10.91 9.60
C SER A 38 -13.38 -10.15 8.77
N TYR A 39 -13.53 -10.12 7.45
CA TYR A 39 -12.66 -9.33 6.58
C TYR A 39 -12.91 -7.82 6.72
N GLU A 40 -14.17 -7.40 6.76
CA GLU A 40 -14.57 -6.00 6.94
C GLU A 40 -14.04 -5.42 8.26
N HIS A 41 -14.10 -6.19 9.35
CA HIS A 41 -13.61 -5.80 10.67
C HIS A 41 -12.10 -6.03 10.85
N GLY A 42 -11.41 -6.58 9.84
CA GLY A 42 -9.97 -6.88 9.91
C GLY A 42 -9.59 -7.97 10.93
N THR A 43 -10.55 -8.76 11.43
CA THR A 43 -10.28 -9.86 12.37
C THR A 43 -9.73 -11.10 11.66
N ARG A 44 -9.87 -11.17 10.35
CA ARG A 44 -9.27 -12.18 9.49
C ARG A 44 -8.74 -11.55 8.22
N VAL A 45 -7.62 -12.06 7.70
CA VAL A 45 -7.12 -11.74 6.37
C VAL A 45 -7.42 -12.92 5.44
N PRO A 46 -7.89 -12.68 4.19
CA PRO A 46 -8.01 -13.74 3.20
C PRO A 46 -6.68 -14.50 3.05
N LYS A 47 -6.76 -15.82 2.89
CA LYS A 47 -5.61 -16.64 2.53
C LYS A 47 -5.81 -17.11 1.11
N ARG A 48 -4.77 -17.05 0.28
CA ARG A 48 -4.82 -17.62 -1.06
C ARG A 48 -4.99 -19.14 -0.93
N SER A 49 -6.02 -19.67 -1.55
CA SER A 49 -6.26 -21.10 -1.73
C SER A 49 -6.51 -21.31 -3.21
N TYR A 50 -5.88 -22.28 -3.86
CA TYR A 50 -6.14 -22.52 -5.29
C TYR A 50 -7.43 -23.34 -5.50
N ASP A 51 -8.47 -23.04 -4.74
CA ASP A 51 -9.78 -23.69 -4.80
C ASP A 51 -10.92 -22.68 -4.99
N LEU A 52 -12.12 -23.19 -5.27
CA LEU A 52 -13.29 -22.38 -5.58
C LEU A 52 -13.76 -21.49 -4.42
N SER A 53 -13.24 -21.69 -3.21
CA SER A 53 -13.60 -20.96 -1.99
C SER A 53 -12.67 -19.78 -1.66
N ASP A 54 -11.60 -19.61 -2.45
CA ASP A 54 -10.69 -18.46 -2.37
C ASP A 54 -11.49 -17.16 -2.46
N ALA A 55 -11.43 -16.38 -1.37
CA ALA A 55 -12.20 -15.16 -1.27
C ALA A 55 -11.71 -14.08 -2.25
N VAL A 56 -10.43 -14.07 -2.60
CA VAL A 56 -9.81 -13.12 -3.53
C VAL A 56 -10.23 -13.47 -4.95
N ASP A 57 -10.11 -14.74 -5.37
CA ASP A 57 -10.55 -15.16 -6.72
C ASP A 57 -12.07 -15.12 -6.86
N LEU A 58 -12.81 -15.38 -5.79
CA LEU A 58 -14.27 -15.21 -5.79
C LEU A 58 -14.65 -13.73 -5.94
N ALA A 59 -13.99 -12.83 -5.21
CA ALA A 59 -14.21 -11.40 -5.35
C ALA A 59 -13.86 -10.91 -6.77
N GLU A 60 -12.74 -11.34 -7.33
CA GLU A 60 -12.27 -10.96 -8.66
C GLU A 60 -13.22 -11.42 -9.77
N ARG A 61 -13.73 -12.66 -9.69
CA ARG A 61 -14.68 -13.20 -10.67
C ARG A 61 -15.99 -12.40 -10.73
N HIS A 62 -16.45 -11.89 -9.60
CA HIS A 62 -17.69 -11.11 -9.53
C HIS A 62 -17.47 -9.61 -9.74
N TYR A 63 -16.33 -9.10 -9.30
CA TYR A 63 -15.95 -7.69 -9.34
C TYR A 63 -14.48 -7.57 -9.78
N PRO A 64 -14.22 -7.51 -11.10
CA PRO A 64 -12.86 -7.45 -11.63
C PRO A 64 -12.04 -6.27 -11.10
N GLY A 65 -10.74 -6.49 -10.93
CA GLY A 65 -9.79 -5.53 -10.37
C GLY A 65 -9.83 -5.41 -8.85
N THR A 66 -10.37 -6.39 -8.13
CA THR A 66 -10.33 -6.46 -6.66
C THR A 66 -9.12 -7.24 -6.15
N ALA A 67 -8.65 -8.24 -6.90
CA ALA A 67 -7.46 -9.01 -6.57
C ALA A 67 -6.18 -8.16 -6.63
N SER A 68 -6.09 -7.21 -7.57
CA SER A 68 -4.90 -6.38 -7.77
C SER A 68 -4.43 -5.65 -6.50
N TRP A 69 -5.37 -5.23 -5.65
CA TRP A 69 -5.02 -4.57 -4.39
C TRP A 69 -4.53 -5.56 -3.33
N PHE A 70 -5.05 -6.79 -3.33
CA PHE A 70 -4.64 -7.83 -2.40
C PHE A 70 -3.29 -8.45 -2.78
N ASP A 71 -3.07 -8.69 -4.06
CA ASP A 71 -1.85 -9.30 -4.61
C ASP A 71 -0.74 -8.26 -4.86
N ASN A 72 -0.95 -6.98 -4.48
CA ASN A 72 0.02 -5.92 -4.72
C ASN A 72 1.35 -6.17 -3.96
N PRO A 73 2.51 -6.00 -4.62
CA PRO A 73 3.82 -6.31 -4.04
C PRO A 73 4.23 -5.37 -2.89
N LEU A 74 3.56 -4.23 -2.69
CA LEU A 74 3.75 -3.35 -1.54
C LEU A 74 3.66 -4.14 -0.22
N TRP A 75 2.76 -5.11 -0.13
CA TRP A 75 2.58 -5.89 1.10
C TRP A 75 3.82 -6.71 1.47
N GLU A 76 4.59 -7.19 0.50
CA GLU A 76 5.85 -7.90 0.78
C GLU A 76 6.92 -6.95 1.35
N ILE A 77 6.95 -5.72 0.86
CA ILE A 77 7.85 -4.68 1.35
C ILE A 77 7.46 -4.26 2.78
N LEU A 78 6.16 -4.09 3.04
CA LEU A 78 5.65 -3.67 4.34
C LEU A 78 5.79 -4.74 5.43
N LYS A 79 5.86 -6.03 5.08
CA LYS A 79 6.14 -7.13 6.02
C LYS A 79 7.54 -7.05 6.64
N GLY A 80 8.42 -6.17 6.16
CA GLY A 80 9.78 -6.03 6.66
C GLY A 80 10.73 -7.13 6.19
N THR A 81 10.36 -7.84 5.11
CA THR A 81 11.29 -8.72 4.41
C THR A 81 12.47 -7.91 3.89
N LYS A 82 13.64 -8.55 3.74
CA LYS A 82 14.84 -7.94 3.15
C LYS A 82 15.09 -8.58 1.79
N PRO A 83 14.27 -8.25 0.78
CA PRO A 83 14.44 -8.83 -0.54
C PRO A 83 15.76 -8.37 -1.15
N ASP A 84 16.41 -9.25 -1.89
CA ASP A 84 17.61 -8.88 -2.64
C ASP A 84 17.28 -8.02 -3.87
N ARG A 85 18.33 -7.52 -4.54
CA ARG A 85 18.19 -6.70 -5.76
C ARG A 85 17.33 -7.38 -6.83
N TRP A 86 17.48 -8.68 -7.04
CA TRP A 86 16.78 -9.41 -8.09
C TRP A 86 15.31 -9.63 -7.74
N GLU A 87 15.01 -9.91 -6.47
CA GLU A 87 13.65 -9.98 -5.94
C GLU A 87 12.92 -8.65 -6.11
N LEU A 88 13.55 -7.54 -5.73
CA LEU A 88 12.99 -6.19 -5.90
C LEU A 88 12.67 -5.89 -7.37
N GLN A 89 13.58 -6.22 -8.30
CA GLN A 89 13.33 -6.04 -9.73
C GLN A 89 12.20 -6.92 -10.25
N ARG A 90 12.06 -8.16 -9.75
CA ARG A 90 10.92 -9.01 -10.10
C ARG A 90 9.59 -8.45 -9.59
N LEU A 91 9.56 -7.89 -8.38
CA LEU A 91 8.36 -7.25 -7.83
C LEU A 91 7.90 -6.05 -8.68
N LEU A 92 8.85 -5.27 -9.25
CA LEU A 92 8.48 -4.18 -10.17
C LEU A 92 7.76 -4.69 -11.43
N GLN A 93 8.08 -5.90 -11.89
CA GLN A 93 7.48 -6.51 -13.08
C GLN A 93 6.09 -7.12 -12.81
N THR A 94 5.62 -7.14 -11.56
CA THR A 94 4.26 -7.61 -11.22
C THR A 94 3.26 -6.46 -11.03
N LEU A 95 3.71 -5.21 -11.20
CA LEU A 95 2.85 -4.03 -11.12
C LEU A 95 1.93 -3.91 -12.35
N SER A 96 0.99 -2.98 -12.34
CA SER A 96 0.14 -2.73 -13.51
C SER A 96 0.97 -2.34 -14.75
N PRO A 97 0.44 -2.63 -15.96
CA PRO A 97 1.11 -2.28 -17.22
C PRO A 97 1.55 -0.82 -17.29
N ALA A 98 0.71 0.12 -16.82
CA ALA A 98 1.03 1.54 -16.86
C ALA A 98 2.28 1.90 -16.03
N VAL A 99 2.51 1.22 -14.91
CA VAL A 99 3.72 1.43 -14.09
C VAL A 99 4.92 0.69 -14.68
N ILE A 100 4.70 -0.51 -15.23
CA ILE A 100 5.74 -1.28 -15.93
C ILE A 100 6.27 -0.49 -17.13
N ASP A 101 5.40 0.11 -17.95
CA ASP A 101 5.78 0.88 -19.13
C ASP A 101 6.65 2.11 -18.78
N VAL A 102 6.52 2.64 -17.56
CA VAL A 102 7.36 3.74 -17.05
C VAL A 102 8.73 3.22 -16.58
N LEU A 103 8.79 2.05 -15.95
CA LEU A 103 9.99 1.61 -15.23
C LEU A 103 10.83 0.57 -15.95
N ILE A 104 10.25 -0.18 -16.88
CA ILE A 104 10.85 -1.37 -17.46
C ILE A 104 10.97 -1.19 -18.97
N THR A 105 12.15 -1.51 -19.50
CA THR A 105 12.41 -1.59 -20.95
C THR A 105 12.78 -3.01 -21.34
N THR A 106 12.47 -3.37 -22.59
CA THR A 106 12.95 -4.62 -23.23
C THR A 106 13.99 -4.36 -24.32
N GLU A 107 14.36 -3.10 -24.51
CA GLU A 107 15.36 -2.62 -25.47
C GLU A 107 16.74 -2.40 -24.82
N GLY A 108 16.93 -2.94 -23.61
CA GLY A 108 18.13 -2.77 -22.80
C GLY A 108 19.36 -3.52 -23.33
N SER A 109 20.22 -3.92 -22.40
CA SER A 109 21.52 -4.52 -22.73
C SER A 109 21.37 -5.84 -23.49
N ILE A 110 20.33 -6.60 -23.18
CA ILE A 110 19.94 -7.82 -23.87
C ILE A 110 18.55 -7.62 -24.48
N LYS A 111 18.46 -7.66 -25.81
CA LYS A 111 17.19 -7.47 -26.53
C LYS A 111 16.17 -8.51 -26.10
N GLY A 112 14.98 -8.04 -25.67
CA GLY A 112 13.88 -8.87 -25.21
C GLY A 112 13.94 -9.25 -23.72
N GLN A 113 15.00 -8.88 -23.01
CA GLN A 113 15.07 -9.04 -21.57
C GLN A 113 14.50 -7.80 -20.88
N ALA A 114 13.56 -8.02 -19.94
CA ALA A 114 13.00 -6.96 -19.11
C ALA A 114 14.07 -6.44 -18.14
N GLU A 115 14.41 -5.15 -18.26
CA GLU A 115 15.41 -4.46 -17.46
C GLU A 115 14.83 -3.15 -16.93
N LEU A 116 15.27 -2.74 -15.74
CA LEU A 116 14.94 -1.42 -15.20
C LEU A 116 15.58 -0.34 -16.09
N VAL A 117 14.80 0.66 -16.49
CA VAL A 117 15.31 1.81 -17.24
C VAL A 117 16.35 2.59 -16.42
N GLN A 118 17.15 3.41 -17.10
CA GLN A 118 17.92 4.43 -16.41
C GLN A 118 16.94 5.49 -15.86
N LEU A 119 16.66 5.39 -14.56
CA LEU A 119 15.68 6.24 -13.90
C LEU A 119 16.12 7.71 -13.91
N THR A 120 15.16 8.58 -14.19
CA THR A 120 15.30 10.04 -14.23
C THR A 120 14.09 10.66 -13.56
N HIS A 121 14.15 11.96 -13.24
CA HIS A 121 13.02 12.70 -12.67
C HIS A 121 11.73 12.57 -13.51
N GLU A 122 11.82 12.51 -14.84
CA GLU A 122 10.65 12.35 -15.72
C GLU A 122 9.87 11.06 -15.45
N HIS A 123 10.57 9.97 -15.13
CA HIS A 123 9.92 8.70 -14.78
C HIS A 123 9.14 8.84 -13.46
N PHE A 124 9.69 9.54 -12.47
CA PHE A 124 9.00 9.81 -11.20
C PHE A 124 7.82 10.78 -11.39
N ASP A 125 7.94 11.77 -12.27
CA ASP A 125 6.81 12.63 -12.65
C ASP A 125 5.68 11.82 -13.28
N CYS A 126 6.01 10.83 -14.12
CA CYS A 126 5.03 9.91 -14.68
C CYS A 126 4.36 9.05 -13.58
N LEU A 127 5.12 8.54 -12.60
CA LEU A 127 4.55 7.81 -11.46
C LEU A 127 3.60 8.69 -10.63
N VAL A 128 3.96 9.94 -10.37
CA VAL A 128 3.09 10.91 -9.69
C VAL A 128 1.81 11.16 -10.50
N ALA A 129 1.93 11.32 -11.82
CA ALA A 129 0.79 11.52 -12.70
C ALA A 129 -0.14 10.29 -12.75
N LEU A 130 0.39 9.07 -12.63
CA LEU A 130 -0.42 7.86 -12.50
C LEU A 130 -1.20 7.84 -11.19
N GLY A 131 -0.62 8.34 -10.09
CA GLY A 131 -1.33 8.64 -8.85
C GLY A 131 -2.06 7.45 -8.22
N ASN A 132 -1.66 6.22 -8.54
CA ASN A 132 -2.38 5.01 -8.18
C ASN A 132 -1.61 4.16 -7.17
N PHE A 133 -2.25 3.11 -6.65
CA PHE A 133 -1.67 2.27 -5.62
C PHE A 133 -0.40 1.52 -6.07
N ASP A 134 -0.30 1.18 -7.37
CA ASP A 134 0.91 0.55 -7.91
C ASP A 134 2.07 1.54 -8.04
N ALA A 135 1.80 2.83 -8.27
CA ALA A 135 2.83 3.87 -8.22
C ALA A 135 3.40 4.01 -6.80
N LEU A 136 2.56 3.93 -5.76
CA LEU A 136 3.02 3.85 -4.37
C LEU A 136 3.89 2.61 -4.13
N ALA A 137 3.45 1.45 -4.62
CA ALA A 137 4.19 0.20 -4.51
C ALA A 137 5.56 0.30 -5.19
N ALA A 138 5.62 0.84 -6.41
CA ALA A 138 6.86 1.10 -7.13
C ALA A 138 7.82 1.95 -6.30
N VAL A 139 7.35 3.07 -5.74
CA VAL A 139 8.18 3.97 -4.94
C VAL A 139 8.73 3.28 -3.68
N ALA A 140 7.92 2.47 -3.00
CA ALA A 140 8.39 1.69 -1.84
C ALA A 140 9.46 0.66 -2.25
N ILE A 141 9.27 -0.03 -3.37
CA ILE A 141 10.23 -1.00 -3.91
C ILE A 141 11.53 -0.30 -4.36
N LEU A 142 11.44 0.83 -5.06
CA LEU A 142 12.59 1.64 -5.49
C LEU A 142 13.36 2.21 -4.30
N THR A 143 12.66 2.55 -3.21
CA THR A 143 13.31 2.97 -1.97
C THR A 143 14.13 1.82 -1.36
N LYS A 144 13.59 0.59 -1.33
CA LYS A 144 14.37 -0.59 -0.93
C LYS A 144 15.51 -0.92 -1.88
N LEU A 145 15.32 -0.74 -3.18
CA LEU A 145 16.39 -0.92 -4.16
C LEU A 145 17.52 0.09 -3.97
N SER A 146 17.20 1.34 -3.60
CA SER A 146 18.19 2.36 -3.24
C SER A 146 19.03 1.97 -2.01
N GLU A 147 18.40 1.28 -1.03
CA GLU A 147 19.10 0.76 0.15
C GLU A 147 20.09 -0.32 -0.25
N GLU A 148 19.61 -1.31 -1.02
CA GLU A 148 20.39 -2.48 -1.43
C GLU A 148 21.57 -2.10 -2.35
N THR A 149 21.39 -1.06 -3.17
CA THR A 149 22.43 -0.56 -4.10
C THR A 149 23.25 0.60 -3.53
N ALA A 150 22.95 1.06 -2.32
CA ALA A 150 23.54 2.24 -1.70
C ALA A 150 23.46 3.53 -2.55
N SER A 151 22.43 3.65 -3.40
CA SER A 151 22.23 4.80 -4.30
C SER A 151 21.47 5.93 -3.61
N HIS A 152 22.16 7.04 -3.33
CA HIS A 152 21.52 8.24 -2.74
C HIS A 152 20.58 8.92 -3.72
N GLU A 153 21.00 9.06 -4.98
CA GLU A 153 20.22 9.72 -6.02
C GLU A 153 18.87 9.03 -6.23
N LEU A 154 18.86 7.69 -6.29
CA LEU A 154 17.61 6.92 -6.39
C LEU A 154 16.74 7.10 -5.15
N ARG A 155 17.36 7.14 -3.96
CA ARG A 155 16.63 7.32 -2.71
C ARG A 155 15.94 8.68 -2.69
N ASP A 156 16.65 9.75 -3.02
CA ASP A 156 16.13 11.11 -3.00
C ASP A 156 14.96 11.27 -3.98
N MET A 157 15.11 10.75 -5.21
CA MET A 157 14.02 10.76 -6.19
C MET A 157 12.79 9.94 -5.74
N ALA A 158 13.00 8.76 -5.17
CA ALA A 158 11.91 7.92 -4.69
C ALA A 158 11.16 8.59 -3.51
N LEU A 159 11.88 9.19 -2.57
CA LEU A 159 11.28 9.85 -1.41
C LEU A 159 10.57 11.16 -1.78
N ASP A 160 11.09 11.93 -2.74
CA ASP A 160 10.37 13.08 -3.32
C ASP A 160 9.07 12.64 -3.99
N CYS A 161 9.15 11.59 -4.82
CA CYS A 161 7.97 11.01 -5.47
C CYS A 161 6.94 10.51 -4.45
N TYR A 162 7.38 9.88 -3.36
CA TYR A 162 6.49 9.45 -2.28
C TYR A 162 5.73 10.63 -1.66
N ALA A 163 6.45 11.70 -1.29
CA ALA A 163 5.86 12.90 -0.71
C ALA A 163 4.81 13.54 -1.64
N ARG A 164 5.07 13.54 -2.95
CA ARG A 164 4.13 14.06 -3.98
C ARG A 164 2.93 13.15 -4.24
N LEU A 165 3.08 11.83 -4.09
CA LEU A 165 1.98 10.87 -4.23
C LEU A 165 1.01 10.90 -3.04
N GLN A 166 1.51 11.21 -1.84
CA GLN A 166 0.71 11.21 -0.61
C GLN A 166 -0.60 12.00 -0.70
N PRO A 167 -0.63 13.30 -1.10
CA PRO A 167 -1.89 14.04 -1.19
C PRO A 167 -2.85 13.45 -2.24
N ILE A 168 -2.33 12.98 -3.38
CA ILE A 168 -3.14 12.36 -4.45
C ILE A 168 -3.85 11.10 -3.92
N LEU A 169 -3.09 10.23 -3.25
CA LEU A 169 -3.60 8.98 -2.69
C LEU A 169 -4.46 9.21 -1.44
N ALA A 170 -4.23 10.27 -0.68
CA ALA A 170 -5.09 10.62 0.44
C ALA A 170 -6.52 10.98 -0.02
N ASP A 171 -6.66 11.47 -1.24
CA ASP A 171 -7.96 11.84 -1.84
C ASP A 171 -8.54 10.77 -2.78
N ALA A 172 -7.74 9.77 -3.18
CA ALA A 172 -8.19 8.69 -4.03
C ALA A 172 -9.25 7.81 -3.33
N PRO A 173 -10.37 7.46 -3.99
CA PRO A 173 -11.44 6.66 -3.38
C PRO A 173 -10.99 5.31 -2.80
N GLU A 174 -9.97 4.69 -3.39
CA GLU A 174 -9.41 3.41 -2.96
C GLU A 174 -8.72 3.49 -1.60
N THR A 175 -8.12 4.63 -1.28
CA THR A 175 -7.21 4.80 -0.14
C THR A 175 -7.69 5.84 0.87
N CYS A 176 -8.60 6.74 0.52
CA CYS A 176 -9.00 7.88 1.37
C CYS A 176 -9.48 7.50 2.78
N ALA A 177 -10.09 6.32 2.96
CA ALA A 177 -10.54 5.83 4.26
C ALA A 177 -9.43 5.20 5.13
N HIS A 178 -8.31 4.83 4.52
CA HIS A 178 -7.24 4.00 5.13
C HIS A 178 -5.82 4.54 4.92
N TYR A 179 -5.68 5.67 4.20
CA TYR A 179 -4.39 6.28 3.93
C TYR A 179 -3.58 6.59 5.20
N PRO A 180 -4.18 6.99 6.35
CA PRO A 180 -3.40 7.31 7.54
C PRO A 180 -2.63 6.09 8.07
N GLU A 181 -3.29 4.95 8.15
CA GLU A 181 -2.65 3.70 8.55
C GLU A 181 -1.63 3.27 7.50
N LEU A 182 -2.04 3.26 6.23
CA LEU A 182 -1.19 2.86 5.11
C LEU A 182 0.12 3.66 5.09
N PHE A 183 0.05 4.98 5.12
CA PHE A 183 1.23 5.84 5.09
C PHE A 183 2.09 5.66 6.33
N THR A 184 1.50 5.42 7.50
CA THR A 184 2.28 5.09 8.71
C THR A 184 3.15 3.84 8.52
N TYR A 185 2.64 2.81 7.83
CA TYR A 185 3.46 1.64 7.48
C TYR A 185 4.50 1.97 6.39
N VAL A 186 4.13 2.76 5.38
CA VAL A 186 5.04 3.12 4.28
C VAL A 186 6.17 4.04 4.75
N ASP A 187 5.94 4.98 5.66
CA ASP A 187 6.94 5.88 6.25
C ASP A 187 8.05 5.10 7.00
N LYS A 188 7.75 3.89 7.48
CA LYS A 188 8.76 3.00 8.10
C LYS A 188 9.68 2.37 7.08
N VAL A 189 9.17 2.13 5.87
CA VAL A 189 9.94 1.62 4.74
C VAL A 189 10.72 2.75 4.07
N CYS A 190 10.09 3.91 3.90
CA CYS A 190 10.60 5.07 3.20
C CYS A 190 11.39 6.00 4.13
N GLN A 191 12.54 5.50 4.60
CA GLN A 191 13.42 6.25 5.51
C GLN A 191 14.33 7.20 4.72
N TYR A 192 14.71 8.35 5.27
CA TYR A 192 15.72 9.24 4.71
C TYR A 192 17.11 8.87 5.23
N TRP A 193 18.15 9.07 4.42
CA TRP A 193 19.54 8.97 4.88
C TRP A 193 20.09 10.35 5.17
N VAL A 194 20.50 10.57 6.41
CA VAL A 194 21.20 11.80 6.81
C VAL A 194 22.65 11.45 7.14
N MET A 195 23.58 12.16 6.51
CA MET A 195 24.99 12.06 6.85
C MET A 195 25.25 12.86 8.13
N VAL A 196 25.63 12.16 9.20
CA VAL A 196 25.93 12.78 10.50
C VAL A 196 27.41 13.16 10.59
N SER A 197 28.27 12.35 9.98
CA SER A 197 29.70 12.62 9.81
C SER A 197 30.22 11.85 8.58
N PRO A 198 31.43 12.14 8.07
CA PRO A 198 32.03 11.33 7.01
C PRO A 198 32.00 9.84 7.37
N GLY A 199 31.43 9.02 6.49
CA GLY A 199 31.29 7.57 6.69
C GLY A 199 30.21 7.14 7.69
N LYS A 200 29.50 8.05 8.37
CA LYS A 200 28.41 7.74 9.31
C LYS A 200 27.09 8.29 8.81
N ARG A 201 26.14 7.37 8.59
CA ARG A 201 24.77 7.68 8.18
C ARG A 201 23.80 7.32 9.28
N MET A 202 22.69 8.05 9.32
CA MET A 202 21.55 7.78 10.19
C MET A 202 20.30 7.68 9.33
N ASN A 203 19.44 6.73 9.64
CA ASN A 203 18.12 6.64 9.05
C ASN A 203 17.18 7.57 9.82
N VAL A 204 16.42 8.38 9.08
CA VAL A 204 15.44 9.32 9.62
C VAL A 204 14.07 8.96 9.07
N HIS A 205 13.06 8.91 9.93
CA HIS A 205 11.68 8.76 9.51
C HIS A 205 11.06 10.14 9.37
N VAL A 206 10.49 10.44 8.20
CA VAL A 206 9.60 11.59 8.02
C VAL A 206 8.21 11.03 7.90
N PHE A 207 7.35 11.40 8.86
CA PHE A 207 5.98 10.91 8.87
C PHE A 207 5.07 11.81 8.03
N TRP A 208 4.10 11.22 7.34
CA TRP A 208 3.15 11.92 6.47
C TRP A 208 2.41 13.06 7.19
N HIS A 209 2.12 12.90 8.48
CA HIS A 209 1.41 13.90 9.28
C HIS A 209 2.29 15.10 9.66
N GLY A 210 3.58 15.08 9.35
CA GLY A 210 4.46 16.25 9.43
C GLY A 210 4.42 17.12 8.17
N GLN A 211 3.72 16.68 7.12
CA GLN A 211 3.64 17.39 5.85
C GLN A 211 2.58 18.49 5.89
N GLU A 212 2.84 19.59 5.17
CA GLU A 212 1.94 20.76 5.12
C GLU A 212 0.53 20.37 4.63
N TRP A 213 0.43 19.52 3.61
CA TRP A 213 -0.84 19.04 3.05
C TRP A 213 -1.71 18.27 4.05
N ALA A 214 -1.10 17.70 5.10
CA ALA A 214 -1.78 16.87 6.10
C ALA A 214 -2.30 17.68 7.29
N SER A 215 -1.85 18.93 7.46
CA SER A 215 -2.13 19.77 8.64
C SER A 215 -3.62 19.80 9.04
N ASP A 216 -4.52 20.03 8.08
CA ASP A 216 -5.97 20.10 8.31
C ASP A 216 -6.63 18.73 8.54
N ARG A 217 -5.93 17.62 8.27
CA ARG A 217 -6.47 16.26 8.36
C ARG A 217 -6.12 15.55 9.68
N ILE A 218 -5.12 16.06 10.39
CA ILE A 218 -4.58 15.45 11.63
C ILE A 218 -5.65 15.37 12.72
N SER A 219 -6.47 16.41 12.86
CA SER A 219 -7.54 16.46 13.88
C SER A 219 -8.55 15.33 13.74
N TYR A 220 -8.85 14.92 12.51
CA TYR A 220 -9.80 13.84 12.22
C TYR A 220 -9.21 12.45 12.48
N PHE A 221 -7.95 12.21 12.12
CA PHE A 221 -7.33 10.88 12.19
C PHE A 221 -6.48 10.62 13.44
N GLY A 222 -6.13 11.66 14.19
CA GLY A 222 -5.25 11.58 15.36
C GLY A 222 -5.64 10.53 16.41
N PRO A 223 -6.91 10.44 16.83
CA PRO A 223 -7.32 9.42 17.81
C PRO A 223 -7.11 7.98 17.35
N LYS A 224 -7.34 7.70 16.06
CA LYS A 224 -7.17 6.36 15.47
C LYS A 224 -5.70 5.99 15.36
N LEU A 225 -4.85 6.94 14.98
CA LEU A 225 -3.41 6.76 14.87
C LEU A 225 -2.76 6.58 16.24
N ALA A 226 -3.20 7.33 17.26
CA ALA A 226 -2.72 7.16 18.63
C ALA A 226 -2.99 5.74 19.19
N LEU A 227 -4.09 5.09 18.76
CA LEU A 227 -4.34 3.68 19.10
C LEU A 227 -3.40 2.75 18.35
N LEU A 228 -3.17 2.98 17.05
CA LEU A 228 -2.26 2.19 16.22
C LEU A 228 -0.82 2.23 16.76
N TYR A 229 -0.31 3.42 17.08
CA TYR A 229 1.06 3.60 17.61
C TYR A 229 1.24 2.89 18.95
N ARG A 230 0.24 2.98 19.85
CA ARG A 230 0.26 2.25 21.13
C ARG A 230 0.22 0.74 20.95
N ALA A 231 -0.64 0.25 20.05
CA ALA A 231 -0.77 -1.19 19.78
C ALA A 231 0.51 -1.84 19.23
N HIS A 232 1.36 -1.05 18.57
CA HIS A 232 2.60 -1.52 17.96
C HIS A 232 3.88 -1.02 18.65
N GLU A 233 3.76 -0.36 19.80
CA GLU A 233 4.90 0.20 20.56
C GLU A 233 5.79 1.13 19.71
N TRP A 234 5.20 1.88 18.79
CA TRP A 234 5.94 2.73 17.84
C TRP A 234 6.39 4.09 18.41
N GLY A 235 6.35 4.24 19.73
CA GLY A 235 6.75 5.45 20.45
C GLY A 235 5.67 6.54 20.51
N ASN A 236 6.01 7.62 21.20
CA ASN A 236 5.07 8.60 21.77
C ASN A 236 4.68 9.75 20.81
N GLY A 237 4.94 9.62 19.50
CA GLY A 237 4.82 10.73 18.53
C GLY A 237 3.43 11.36 18.39
N TRP A 238 2.40 10.74 18.97
CA TRP A 238 1.00 11.19 18.93
C TRP A 238 0.41 11.58 20.30
N GLU A 239 1.06 11.22 21.41
CA GLU A 239 0.47 11.37 22.76
C GLU A 239 0.42 12.82 23.24
N GLU A 240 1.23 13.72 22.68
CA GLU A 240 1.19 15.15 23.03
C GLU A 240 -0.01 15.90 22.40
N TRP A 241 -0.57 15.39 21.30
CA TRP A 241 -1.71 16.02 20.61
C TRP A 241 -3.07 15.61 21.17
N GLY A 242 -3.17 14.38 21.71
CA GLY A 242 -4.40 13.90 22.36
C GLY A 242 -4.71 14.57 23.71
N ASN A 243 -3.75 15.27 24.30
CA ASN A 243 -3.92 16.03 25.54
C ASN A 243 -4.22 17.53 25.29
N SER A 244 -4.35 17.94 24.02
CA SER A 244 -4.55 19.33 23.62
C SER A 244 -5.97 19.64 23.13
N THR A 245 -6.94 18.78 23.39
CA THR A 245 -8.39 19.03 23.19
C THR A 245 -9.15 19.00 24.49
#